data_AF-A0A7C7D4C7-F1
#
_entry.id   AF-A0A7C7D4C7-F1
#
_cell.length_a   1.000
_cell.length_b   1.000
_cell.length_c   1.000
_cell.angle_alpha   90.00
_cell.angle_beta   90.00
_cell.angle_gamma   90.00
#
_symmetry.space_group_name_H-M   'P 1'
#
loop_
_entity.id
_entity.type
_entity.pdbx_description
1 polymer ?
#
loop_
_entity_poly.entity_id
_entity_poly.type
_entity_poly.pdbx_seq_one_letter_code
_entity_poly.pdbx_strand_id
1 'polypeptide(L)'
;MCWSCNPFCGNCKPPKPRPKMCPKCKTLNFDDPDEALKCKKCGEELPKRPPRPVVHCLFAGISCSNPCNKYKTAPKDGIVRPCKYNPQ
;
A
#
# COMPACT_ATOMS: atom_id res chain seq x y z
N MET A 1 -11.66 10.58 8.62
CA MET A 1 -11.72 11.72 7.67
C MET A 1 -10.30 12.09 7.27
N CYS A 2 -9.98 12.20 5.98
CA CYS A 2 -8.72 12.79 5.55
C CYS A 2 -9.04 14.18 5.02
N TRP A 3 -8.50 15.23 5.66
CA TRP A 3 -8.80 16.63 5.31
C TRP A 3 -8.23 17.04 3.94
N SER A 4 -7.30 16.25 3.40
CA SER A 4 -6.77 16.35 2.04
C SER A 4 -6.47 14.95 1.48
N CYS A 5 -6.22 14.83 0.17
CA CYS A 5 -5.85 13.55 -0.43
C CYS A 5 -4.52 13.03 0.15
N ASN A 6 -4.59 11.94 0.91
CA ASN A 6 -3.39 11.30 1.48
C ASN A 6 -3.06 10.01 0.68
N PRO A 7 -1.91 9.95 -0.02
CA PRO A 7 -1.53 8.80 -0.83
C PRO A 7 -1.27 7.52 -0.03
N PHE A 8 -1.16 7.62 1.30
CA PHE A 8 -0.90 6.49 2.21
C PHE A 8 -2.16 5.97 2.91
N CYS A 9 -3.34 6.58 2.68
CA CYS A 9 -4.57 6.21 3.42
C CYS A 9 -5.26 4.96 2.87
N GLY A 10 -5.13 4.66 1.57
CA GLY A 10 -5.75 3.48 0.96
C GLY A 10 -7.26 3.58 0.70
N ASN A 11 -7.89 4.75 0.87
CA ASN A 11 -9.35 4.90 0.76
C ASN A 11 -9.85 5.01 -0.70
N CYS A 12 -9.13 5.73 -1.54
CA CYS A 12 -9.52 5.96 -2.94
C CYS A 12 -8.77 5.07 -3.93
N LYS A 13 -7.49 4.77 -3.64
CA LYS A 13 -6.56 3.96 -4.43
C LYS A 13 -5.74 3.11 -3.46
N PRO A 14 -5.09 2.02 -3.92
CA PRO A 14 -4.16 1.28 -3.06
C PRO A 14 -3.10 2.22 -2.46
N PRO A 15 -2.75 2.06 -1.17
CA PRO A 15 -1.85 2.97 -0.50
C PRO A 15 -0.43 2.85 -1.06
N LYS A 16 0.23 4.00 -1.26
CA LYS A 16 1.67 4.02 -1.51
C LYS A 16 2.42 3.47 -0.29
N PRO A 17 3.58 2.82 -0.48
CA PRO A 17 4.42 2.42 0.64
C PRO A 17 4.82 3.63 1.48
N ARG A 18 4.86 3.46 2.81
CA ARG A 18 5.35 4.52 3.71
C ARG A 18 6.88 4.62 3.61
N PRO A 19 7.45 5.82 3.80
CA PRO A 19 8.90 5.98 3.85
C PRO A 19 9.51 5.17 4.99
N LYS A 20 10.71 4.64 4.78
CA LYS A 20 11.51 3.99 5.82
C LYS A 20 12.36 5.03 6.52
N MET A 21 12.37 5.00 7.85
CA MET A 21 13.32 5.76 8.63
C MET A 21 14.62 4.98 8.77
N CYS A 22 15.76 5.60 8.44
CA CYS A 22 17.06 4.99 8.65
C CYS A 22 17.30 4.80 10.16
N PRO A 23 17.70 3.60 10.62
CA PRO A 23 17.93 3.35 12.05
C PRO A 23 19.07 4.21 12.61
N LYS A 24 20.10 4.47 11.80
CA LYS A 24 21.32 5.21 12.16
C LYS A 24 21.19 6.72 12.06
N CYS A 25 20.91 7.27 10.88
CA CYS A 25 20.92 8.72 10.65
C CYS A 25 19.53 9.38 10.61
N LYS A 26 18.45 8.62 10.89
CA LYS A 26 17.05 9.07 10.92
C LYS A 26 16.49 9.68 9.63
N THR A 27 17.25 9.63 8.53
CA THR A 27 16.78 10.11 7.22
C THR A 27 15.62 9.25 6.73
N LEU A 28 14.60 9.91 6.16
CA LEU A 28 13.48 9.25 5.49
C LEU A 28 13.85 8.86 4.06
N ASN A 29 13.59 7.61 3.71
CA ASN A 29 13.86 7.03 2.39
C ASN A 29 12.51 6.61 1.76
N PHE A 30 12.22 7.15 0.58
CA PHE A 30 10.93 7.12 -0.11
C PHE A 30 11.01 6.24 -1.35
N ASP A 31 11.49 5.02 -1.19
CA ASP A 31 11.78 4.17 -2.34
C ASP A 31 10.64 3.16 -2.55
N ASP A 32 10.59 2.57 -3.75
CA ASP A 32 9.61 1.56 -4.12
C ASP A 32 9.71 0.31 -3.22
N PRO A 33 8.64 -0.53 -3.15
CA PRO A 33 8.62 -1.73 -2.30
C PRO A 33 9.84 -2.62 -2.49
N ASP A 34 10.40 -2.60 -3.69
CA ASP A 34 11.41 -3.54 -4.18
C ASP A 34 12.82 -2.93 -4.25
N GLU A 35 13.02 -1.62 -3.99
CA GLU A 35 14.24 -0.93 -4.42
C GLU A 35 15.17 -0.29 -3.38
N ALA A 36 14.88 -0.24 -2.07
CA ALA A 36 15.89 0.29 -1.12
C ALA A 36 16.35 -0.68 -0.05
N LEU A 37 17.57 -1.16 -0.30
CA LEU A 37 18.43 -1.91 0.62
C LEU A 37 19.36 -0.99 1.43
N LYS A 38 19.66 0.24 0.98
CA LYS A 38 20.60 1.16 1.63
C LYS A 38 20.04 2.58 1.78
N CYS A 39 20.47 3.27 2.83
CA CYS A 39 20.07 4.63 3.11
C CYS A 39 20.73 5.61 2.14
N LYS A 40 19.93 6.48 1.50
CA LYS A 40 20.41 7.50 0.56
C LYS A 40 21.41 8.50 1.13
N LYS A 41 21.45 8.66 2.46
CA LYS A 41 22.32 9.63 3.15
C LYS A 41 23.60 9.01 3.70
N CYS A 42 23.48 7.88 4.40
CA CYS A 42 24.60 7.31 5.16
C CYS A 42 25.02 5.91 4.69
N GLY A 43 24.38 5.36 3.66
CA GLY A 43 24.70 4.04 3.11
C GLY A 43 24.27 2.84 3.96
N GLU A 44 23.77 3.07 5.18
CA GLU A 44 23.34 2.03 6.12
C GLU A 44 22.24 1.13 5.52
N GLU A 45 22.28 -0.16 5.83
CA GLU A 45 21.25 -1.09 5.35
C GLU A 45 19.87 -0.76 5.95
N LEU A 46 18.85 -0.75 5.10
CA LEU A 46 17.48 -0.49 5.50
C LEU A 46 16.72 -1.80 5.64
N PRO A 47 15.83 -1.93 6.65
CA PRO A 47 15.05 -3.14 6.84
C PRO A 47 14.16 -3.43 5.62
N LYS A 48 14.03 -4.70 5.25
CA LYS A 48 13.12 -5.13 4.18
C LYS A 48 11.67 -4.80 4.54
N ARG A 49 10.85 -4.39 3.57
CA ARG A 49 9.42 -4.18 3.83
C ARG A 49 8.74 -5.55 3.98
N PRO A 50 7.79 -5.69 4.93
CA PRO A 50 6.93 -6.86 4.92
C PRO A 50 6.14 -6.89 3.60
N PRO A 51 5.90 -8.08 3.04
CA PRO A 51 5.05 -8.22 1.86
C PRO A 51 3.66 -7.67 2.15
N ARG A 52 2.99 -7.15 1.12
CA ARG A 52 1.59 -6.74 1.25
C ARG A 52 0.73 -7.98 1.53
N PRO A 53 -0.25 -7.90 2.44
CA PRO A 53 -1.16 -9.02 2.66
C PRO A 53 -2.03 -9.22 1.43
N VAL A 54 -2.18 -10.48 1.02
CA VAL A 54 -3.21 -10.88 0.06
C VAL A 54 -4.53 -10.98 0.81
N VAL A 55 -5.56 -10.29 0.32
CA VAL A 55 -6.89 -10.29 0.95
C VAL A 55 -7.96 -10.66 -0.07
N HIS A 56 -9.07 -11.23 0.40
CA HIS A 56 -10.27 -11.34 -0.41
C HIS A 56 -10.98 -9.98 -0.43
N CYS A 57 -11.24 -9.44 -1.63
CA CYS A 57 -11.85 -8.13 -1.81
C CYS A 57 -13.37 -8.25 -1.93
N LEU A 58 -14.10 -7.86 -0.88
CA LEU A 58 -15.58 -7.91 -0.89
C LEU A 58 -16.21 -7.00 -1.95
N PHE A 59 -15.51 -5.94 -2.36
CA PHE A 59 -15.99 -5.04 -3.42
C PHE A 59 -15.97 -5.68 -4.82
N ALA A 60 -14.96 -6.49 -5.10
CA ALA A 60 -14.70 -7.04 -6.44
C ALA A 60 -14.84 -8.57 -6.52
N GLY A 61 -15.00 -9.27 -5.39
CA GLY A 61 -15.12 -10.72 -5.33
C GLY A 61 -13.83 -11.50 -5.64
N ILE A 62 -12.67 -10.84 -5.65
CA ILE A 62 -11.38 -11.42 -6.10
C ILE A 62 -10.30 -11.34 -5.03
N SER A 63 -9.28 -12.20 -5.16
CA SER A 63 -8.03 -12.10 -4.39
C SER A 63 -7.24 -10.86 -4.83
N CYS A 64 -6.84 -10.03 -3.87
CA CYS A 64 -6.17 -8.76 -4.09
C CYS A 64 -4.82 -8.71 -3.37
N SER A 65 -3.74 -8.59 -4.13
CA SER A 65 -2.36 -8.43 -3.63
C SER A 65 -2.00 -6.96 -3.33
N ASN A 66 -2.85 -6.02 -3.74
CA ASN A 66 -2.67 -4.59 -3.50
C ASN A 66 -3.89 -3.98 -2.79
N PRO A 67 -4.16 -4.40 -1.54
CA PRO A 67 -5.39 -4.04 -0.85
C PRO A 67 -5.52 -2.53 -0.64
N CYS A 68 -6.68 -2.01 -1.04
CA CYS A 68 -7.19 -0.71 -0.61
C CYS A 68 -8.34 -0.93 0.38
N ASN A 69 -8.66 0.03 1.25
CA ASN A 69 -9.66 -0.17 2.32
C ASN A 69 -11.07 -0.57 1.86
N LYS A 70 -11.37 -0.46 0.55
CA LYS A 70 -12.62 -0.95 -0.05
C LYS A 70 -12.77 -2.47 -0.01
N TYR A 71 -11.69 -3.23 0.17
CA TYR A 71 -11.76 -4.69 0.28
C TYR A 71 -12.66 -5.16 1.44
N LYS A 72 -12.86 -4.31 2.46
CA LYS A 72 -13.64 -4.59 3.66
C LYS A 72 -15.14 -4.39 3.50
N THR A 73 -15.60 -3.84 2.38
CA THR A 73 -16.99 -3.40 2.22
C THR A 73 -17.56 -3.94 0.92
N ALA A 74 -18.65 -4.69 1.02
CA ALA A 74 -19.40 -5.16 -0.13
C ALA A 74 -20.19 -4.01 -0.77
N PRO A 75 -20.47 -4.06 -2.09
CA PRO A 75 -21.37 -3.13 -2.75
C PRO A 75 -22.80 -3.22 -2.15
N LYS A 76 -23.50 -2.08 -2.04
CA LYS A 76 -24.85 -2.04 -1.41
C LYS A 76 -25.89 -2.82 -2.20
N ASP A 77 -25.70 -2.89 -3.51
CA ASP A 77 -26.48 -3.66 -4.48
C ASP A 77 -26.13 -5.15 -4.49
N GLY A 78 -25.10 -5.57 -3.75
CA GLY A 78 -24.62 -6.97 -3.73
C GLY A 78 -23.86 -7.40 -4.99
N ILE A 79 -23.82 -6.55 -6.02
CA ILE A 79 -23.19 -6.85 -7.30
C ILE A 79 -21.73 -6.43 -7.27
N VAL A 80 -20.82 -7.41 -7.40
CA VAL A 80 -19.37 -7.17 -7.47
C VAL A 80 -19.00 -6.39 -8.74
N ARG A 81 -17.96 -5.55 -8.63
CA ARG A 81 -17.52 -4.70 -9.75
C ARG A 81 -16.05 -4.93 -10.07
N PRO A 82 -15.65 -4.86 -11.36
CA PRO A 82 -14.26 -4.99 -11.75
C PRO A 82 -13.40 -3.89 -11.10
N CYS A 83 -12.17 -4.25 -10.71
CA CYS A 83 -11.25 -3.34 -10.05
C CYS A 83 -10.14 -2.90 -11.02
N LYS A 84 -10.09 -1.60 -11.34
CA LYS A 84 -9.01 -1.02 -12.16
C LYS A 84 -7.60 -1.23 -11.58
N TYR A 85 -7.49 -1.37 -10.26
CA TYR A 85 -6.20 -1.51 -9.55
C TYR A 85 -5.81 -2.96 -9.28
N ASN A 86 -6.65 -3.91 -9.67
CA ASN A 86 -6.37 -5.34 -9.63
C ASN A 86 -6.98 -5.96 -10.90
N PRO A 87 -6.45 -5.61 -12.09
CA PRO A 87 -6.89 -6.23 -13.34
C PRO A 87 -6.59 -7.73 -13.24
N GLN A 88 -7.63 -8.53 -13.46
CA GLN A 88 -7.54 -9.98 -13.60
C GLN A 88 -7.49 -10.30 -15.09
#